data_AF-A0A931QKF0-F1
#
_entry.id   AF-A0A931QKF0-F1
#
_cell.length_a   1.000
_cell.length_b   1.000
_cell.length_c   1.000
_cell.angle_alpha   90.00
_cell.angle_beta   90.00
_cell.angle_gamma   90.00
#
_symmetry.space_group_name_H-M   'P 1'
#
loop_
_entity.id
_entity.type
_entity.pdbx_description
1 polymer ?
#
loop_
_entity_poly.entity_id
_entity_poly.type
_entity_poly.pdbx_seq_one_letter_code
_entity_poly.pdbx_strand_id
1 'polypeptide(L)'
;MVTIDALLHVLHVLAAVTWLGGMAFAVLALHPVLVTRPIEERIPLIVPVLRRFFVLVGSSIAVLAATGAYFYFARLGVSPSLAGSRYGILMTAKFAAALAMVLVFLRIVFRHYAAASDLARRERPGSPRYAEIPVHLKRLTTLVRVNLALGIFVLLLVDLALRT
;
A
#
# COMPACT_ATOMS: atom_id res chain seq x y z
N MET A 1 -13.21 20.12 -21.51
CA MET A 1 -13.40 19.59 -20.13
C MET A 1 -13.22 18.08 -20.02
N VAL A 2 -13.55 17.27 -21.04
CA VAL A 2 -13.45 15.78 -20.99
C VAL A 2 -12.02 15.21 -20.85
N THR A 3 -10.97 15.98 -21.11
CA THR A 3 -9.58 15.48 -21.16
C THR A 3 -8.87 15.40 -19.80
N ILE A 4 -9.12 16.34 -18.88
CA ILE A 4 -8.43 16.38 -17.57
C ILE A 4 -8.96 15.29 -16.64
N ASP A 5 -10.28 15.13 -16.57
CA ASP A 5 -10.92 14.12 -15.72
C ASP A 5 -10.50 12.71 -16.13
N ALA A 6 -10.45 12.44 -17.45
CA ALA A 6 -9.99 11.17 -17.99
C ALA A 6 -8.52 10.89 -17.62
N LEU A 7 -7.65 11.90 -17.75
CA LEU A 7 -6.24 11.77 -17.37
C LEU A 7 -6.08 11.47 -15.87
N LEU A 8 -6.77 12.23 -15.01
CA LEU A 8 -6.72 12.03 -13.56
C LEU A 8 -7.27 10.65 -13.16
N HIS A 9 -8.27 10.16 -13.87
CA HIS A 9 -8.82 8.83 -13.64
C HIS A 9 -7.82 7.74 -14.01
N VAL A 10 -7.17 7.85 -15.17
CA VAL A 10 -6.11 6.92 -15.60
C VAL A 10 -4.96 6.93 -14.58
N LEU A 11 -4.51 8.10 -14.13
CA LEU A 11 -3.47 8.20 -13.10
C LEU A 11 -3.90 7.57 -11.78
N HIS A 12 -5.15 7.77 -11.35
CA HIS A 12 -5.71 7.17 -10.15
C HIS A 12 -5.70 5.64 -10.25
N VAL A 13 -6.18 5.08 -11.36
CA VAL A 13 -6.22 3.63 -11.59
C VAL A 13 -4.82 3.04 -11.68
N LEU A 14 -3.89 3.67 -12.42
CA LEU A 14 -2.51 3.22 -12.50
C LEU A 14 -1.83 3.19 -11.13
N ALA A 15 -2.04 4.23 -10.30
CA ALA A 15 -1.51 4.26 -8.94
C ALA A 15 -2.14 3.18 -8.05
N ALA A 16 -3.46 2.97 -8.15
CA ALA A 16 -4.16 1.91 -7.42
C ALA A 16 -3.64 0.52 -7.79
N VAL A 17 -3.49 0.24 -9.10
CA VAL A 17 -2.98 -1.05 -9.61
C VAL A 17 -1.51 -1.24 -9.23
N THR A 18 -0.69 -0.20 -9.31
CA THR A 18 0.73 -0.27 -8.92
C THR A 18 0.86 -0.64 -7.45
N TRP A 19 0.08 -0.02 -6.57
CA TRP A 19 0.14 -0.32 -5.14
C TRP A 19 -0.47 -1.69 -4.81
N LEU A 20 -1.71 -1.95 -5.22
CA LEU A 20 -2.43 -3.17 -4.87
C LEU A 20 -1.84 -4.40 -5.56
N GLY A 21 -1.59 -4.30 -6.88
CA GLY A 21 -0.95 -5.34 -7.67
C GLY A 21 0.49 -5.61 -7.22
N GLY A 22 1.22 -4.56 -6.84
CA GLY A 22 2.55 -4.68 -6.25
C GLY A 22 2.55 -5.45 -4.92
N MET A 23 1.59 -5.17 -4.04
CA MET A 23 1.42 -5.94 -2.79
C MET A 23 1.02 -7.40 -3.07
N ALA A 24 0.11 -7.63 -4.01
CA ALA A 24 -0.27 -8.98 -4.43
C ALA A 24 0.93 -9.77 -4.96
N PHE A 25 1.72 -9.18 -5.87
CA PHE A 25 2.97 -9.76 -6.35
C PHE A 25 3.95 -10.06 -5.20
N ALA A 26 4.15 -9.10 -4.30
CA ALA A 26 5.06 -9.26 -3.17
C ALA A 26 4.67 -10.44 -2.26
N VAL A 27 3.37 -10.62 -2.01
CA VAL A 27 2.85 -11.67 -1.11
C VAL A 27 2.73 -13.02 -1.79
N LEU A 28 2.23 -13.07 -3.03
CA LEU A 28 1.83 -14.30 -3.70
C LEU A 28 2.93 -14.91 -4.56
N ALA A 29 3.87 -14.11 -5.06
CA ALA A 29 4.93 -14.58 -5.95
C ALA A 29 6.32 -14.41 -5.33
N LEU A 30 6.67 -13.20 -4.89
CA LEU A 30 8.02 -12.91 -4.41
C LEU A 30 8.31 -13.57 -3.05
N HIS A 31 7.44 -13.38 -2.06
CA HIS A 31 7.68 -13.88 -0.70
C HIS A 31 7.84 -15.42 -0.63
N PRO A 32 7.00 -16.24 -1.29
CA PRO A 32 7.16 -17.70 -1.29
C PRO A 32 8.53 -18.17 -1.77
N VAL A 33 9.09 -17.54 -2.80
CA VAL A 33 10.43 -17.87 -3.31
C VAL A 33 11.52 -17.40 -2.34
N LEU A 34 11.36 -16.22 -1.73
CA LEU A 34 12.36 -15.69 -0.79
C LEU A 34 12.51 -16.54 0.47
N VAL A 35 11.46 -17.22 0.94
CA VAL A 35 11.53 -18.04 2.15
C VAL A 35 12.18 -19.41 1.92
N THR A 36 12.37 -19.84 0.67
CA THR A 36 13.12 -21.07 0.37
C THR A 36 14.63 -20.84 0.32
N ARG A 37 15.07 -19.59 0.44
CA ARG A 37 16.50 -19.21 0.44
C ARG A 37 17.05 -19.08 1.86
N PRO A 38 18.33 -19.40 2.07
CA PRO A 38 19.04 -19.07 3.31
C PRO A 38 18.92 -17.58 3.64
N ILE A 39 18.95 -17.24 4.94
CA ILE A 39 18.73 -15.87 5.37
C ILE A 39 19.86 -14.93 4.90
N GLU A 40 21.07 -15.48 4.78
CA GLU A 40 22.29 -14.84 4.29
C GLU A 40 22.15 -14.40 2.83
N GLU A 41 21.44 -15.18 2.00
CA GLU A 41 21.13 -14.83 0.62
C GLU A 41 19.91 -13.89 0.51
N ARG A 42 18.94 -14.07 1.41
CA ARG A 42 17.67 -13.36 1.37
C ARG A 42 17.82 -11.88 1.67
N ILE A 43 18.56 -11.51 2.72
CA ILE A 43 18.66 -10.12 3.22
C ILE A 43 19.27 -9.17 2.17
N PRO A 44 20.42 -9.48 1.54
CA PRO A 44 21.03 -8.63 0.52
C PRO A 44 20.13 -8.41 -0.70
N LEU A 45 19.27 -9.37 -1.02
CA LEU A 45 18.31 -9.26 -2.12
C LEU A 45 17.08 -8.43 -1.72
N ILE A 46 16.44 -8.75 -0.59
CA ILE A 46 15.13 -8.21 -0.27
C ILE A 46 15.17 -6.75 0.20
N VAL A 47 16.21 -6.34 0.93
CA VAL A 47 16.29 -4.98 1.47
C VAL A 47 16.34 -3.93 0.33
N PRO A 48 17.19 -4.06 -0.72
CA PRO A 48 17.16 -3.15 -1.86
C PRO A 48 15.87 -3.21 -2.69
N VAL A 49 15.27 -4.40 -2.84
CA VAL A 49 13.98 -4.58 -3.54
C VAL A 49 12.88 -3.80 -2.83
N LEU A 50 12.78 -3.95 -1.50
CA LEU A 50 11.81 -3.22 -0.68
C LEU A 50 12.01 -1.71 -0.78
N ARG A 51 13.26 -1.23 -0.82
CA ARG A 51 13.55 0.20 -1.01
C ARG A 51 12.90 0.74 -2.29
N ARG A 52 13.14 0.09 -3.43
CA ARG A 52 12.58 0.51 -4.73
C ARG A 52 11.06 0.39 -4.73
N PHE A 53 10.55 -0.70 -4.18
CA PHE A 53 9.11 -0.93 -4.07
C PHE A 53 8.41 0.15 -3.24
N PHE A 54 8.96 0.55 -2.08
CA PHE A 54 8.35 1.57 -1.24
C PHE A 54 8.42 2.98 -1.82
N VAL A 55 9.40 3.29 -2.67
CA VAL A 55 9.38 4.54 -3.45
C VAL A 55 8.20 4.53 -4.42
N LEU A 56 8.01 3.45 -5.19
CA LEU A 56 6.88 3.32 -6.12
C LEU A 56 5.53 3.39 -5.41
N VAL A 57 5.39 2.70 -4.27
CA VAL A 57 4.18 2.74 -3.45
C VAL A 57 3.96 4.13 -2.86
N GLY A 58 4.99 4.78 -2.33
CA GLY A 58 4.89 6.14 -1.79
C GLY A 58 4.41 7.15 -2.84
N SER A 59 4.97 7.08 -4.06
CA SER A 59 4.51 7.89 -5.19
C SER A 59 3.06 7.57 -5.57
N SER A 60 2.68 6.29 -5.56
CA SER A 60 1.30 5.87 -5.84
C SER A 60 0.31 6.42 -4.82
N ILE A 61 0.67 6.39 -3.52
CA ILE A 61 -0.15 6.98 -2.44
C ILE A 61 -0.37 8.46 -2.66
N ALA A 62 0.68 9.20 -3.02
CA ALA A 62 0.57 10.65 -3.29
C ALA A 62 -0.37 10.93 -4.46
N VAL A 63 -0.25 10.17 -5.56
CA VAL A 63 -1.14 10.30 -6.72
C VAL A 63 -2.59 9.97 -6.34
N LEU A 64 -2.82 8.90 -5.57
CA LEU A 64 -4.16 8.50 -5.12
C LEU A 64 -4.79 9.53 -4.18
N ALA A 65 -4.01 10.13 -3.28
CA ALA A 65 -4.50 11.18 -2.38
C ALA A 65 -4.92 12.42 -3.18
N ALA A 66 -4.08 12.88 -4.12
CA ALA A 66 -4.36 14.06 -4.93
C ALA A 66 -5.58 13.85 -5.84
N THR A 67 -5.59 12.77 -6.62
CA THR A 67 -6.69 12.44 -7.54
C THR A 67 -7.97 12.08 -6.79
N GLY A 68 -7.88 11.36 -5.67
CA GLY A 68 -9.03 11.01 -4.83
C GLY A 68 -9.68 12.23 -4.19
N ALA A 69 -8.89 13.19 -3.70
CA ALA A 69 -9.39 14.45 -3.18
C ALA A 69 -10.09 15.27 -4.29
N TYR A 70 -9.46 15.37 -5.48
CA TYR A 70 -10.06 16.04 -6.64
C TYR A 70 -11.45 15.48 -6.96
N PHE A 71 -11.57 14.16 -7.14
CA PHE A 71 -12.85 13.52 -7.46
C PHE A 71 -13.88 13.67 -6.34
N TYR A 72 -13.46 13.65 -5.08
CA TYR A 72 -14.36 13.85 -3.95
C TYR A 72 -14.97 15.25 -3.93
N PHE A 73 -14.15 16.29 -4.02
CA PHE A 73 -14.62 17.68 -4.00
C PHE A 73 -15.41 18.04 -5.26
N ALA A 74 -14.97 17.58 -6.44
CA ALA A 74 -15.71 17.77 -7.68
C ALA A 74 -17.13 17.17 -7.57
N ARG A 75 -17.29 16.02 -6.91
CA ARG A 75 -18.58 15.33 -6.80
C ARG A 75 -19.47 15.86 -5.66
N LEU A 76 -18.89 16.27 -4.53
CA LEU A 76 -19.64 16.93 -3.45
C LEU A 76 -20.11 18.34 -3.84
N GLY A 77 -19.32 19.09 -4.59
CA GLY A 77 -19.72 20.40 -5.11
C GLY A 77 -20.93 20.32 -6.05
N VAL A 78 -21.16 19.16 -6.66
CA VAL A 78 -22.29 18.88 -7.55
C VAL A 78 -23.53 18.38 -6.79
N SER A 79 -23.38 17.64 -5.69
CA SER A 79 -24.53 17.10 -4.95
C SER A 79 -24.24 16.94 -3.44
N PRO A 80 -24.51 17.99 -2.63
CA PRO A 80 -24.30 17.96 -1.18
C PRO A 80 -25.16 16.92 -0.44
N SER A 81 -26.33 16.56 -1.00
CA SER A 81 -27.25 15.57 -0.42
C SER A 81 -26.71 14.14 -0.45
N LEU A 82 -25.65 13.86 -1.21
CA LEU A 82 -25.04 12.53 -1.28
C LEU A 82 -24.34 12.13 0.03
N ALA A 83 -23.95 13.08 0.89
CA ALA A 83 -23.23 12.78 2.12
C ALA A 83 -24.00 11.86 3.07
N GLY A 84 -25.33 12.03 3.18
CA GLY A 84 -26.22 11.19 4.00
C GLY A 84 -26.77 9.94 3.28
N SER A 85 -26.48 9.79 1.98
CA SER A 85 -26.96 8.66 1.18
C SER A 85 -26.13 7.39 1.41
N ARG A 86 -26.65 6.24 0.97
CA ARG A 86 -25.90 4.98 0.96
C ARG A 86 -24.55 5.12 0.24
N TYR A 87 -24.51 5.87 -0.86
CA TYR A 87 -23.28 6.20 -1.58
C TYR A 87 -22.27 6.95 -0.70
N GLY A 88 -22.72 7.97 0.04
CA GLY A 88 -21.89 8.77 0.94
C GLY A 88 -21.29 7.95 2.08
N ILE A 89 -22.08 7.05 2.68
CA ILE A 89 -21.61 6.11 3.71
C ILE A 89 -20.52 5.20 3.16
N LEU A 90 -20.73 4.59 1.98
CA LEU A 90 -19.76 3.70 1.36
C LEU A 90 -18.46 4.42 0.97
N MET A 91 -18.55 5.65 0.45
CA MET A 91 -17.37 6.47 0.18
C MET A 91 -16.62 6.88 1.44
N THR A 92 -17.34 7.19 2.52
CA THR A 92 -16.73 7.50 3.82
C THR A 92 -15.96 6.29 4.36
N ALA A 93 -16.57 5.10 4.29
CA ALA A 93 -15.91 3.85 4.63
C ALA A 93 -14.68 3.58 3.75
N LYS A 94 -14.76 3.90 2.45
CA LYS A 94 -13.63 3.77 1.51
C LYS A 94 -12.45 4.65 1.93
N PHE A 95 -12.70 5.93 2.26
CA PHE A 95 -11.65 6.84 2.71
C PHE A 95 -11.06 6.44 4.06
N ALA A 96 -11.88 5.96 5.00
CA ALA A 96 -11.39 5.44 6.27
C ALA A 96 -10.49 4.21 6.08
N ALA A 97 -10.89 3.27 5.21
CA ALA A 97 -10.07 2.11 4.86
C ALA A 97 -8.76 2.51 4.16
N ALA A 98 -8.81 3.45 3.20
CA ALA A 98 -7.63 3.98 2.53
C ALA A 98 -6.66 4.68 3.50
N LEU A 99 -7.18 5.44 4.47
CA LEU A 99 -6.37 6.06 5.52
C LEU A 99 -5.70 4.98 6.39
N ALA A 100 -6.44 3.95 6.80
CA ALA A 100 -5.88 2.82 7.54
C ALA A 100 -4.76 2.13 6.74
N MET A 101 -4.93 1.94 5.43
CA MET A 101 -3.88 1.39 4.55
C MET A 101 -2.61 2.25 4.54
N VAL A 102 -2.76 3.58 4.47
CA VAL A 102 -1.63 4.52 4.55
C VAL A 102 -0.93 4.38 5.90
N LEU A 103 -1.66 4.36 7.02
CA LEU A 103 -1.06 4.20 8.36
C LEU A 103 -0.30 2.87 8.49
N VAL A 104 -0.84 1.78 7.93
CA VAL A 104 -0.15 0.49 7.87
C VAL A 104 1.12 0.59 7.02
N PHE A 105 1.08 1.25 5.87
CA PHE A 105 2.26 1.50 5.04
C PHE A 105 3.32 2.33 5.77
N LEU A 106 2.95 3.42 6.45
CA LEU A 106 3.88 4.21 7.25
C LEU A 106 4.53 3.37 8.34
N ARG A 107 3.76 2.50 9.01
CA ARG A 107 4.28 1.56 10.02
C ARG A 107 5.25 0.54 9.42
N ILE A 108 4.96 0.02 8.23
CA ILE A 108 5.85 -0.87 7.47
C ILE A 108 7.18 -0.18 7.22
N VAL A 109 7.16 1.02 6.63
CA VAL A 109 8.36 1.74 6.18
C VAL A 109 9.18 2.24 7.36
N PHE A 110 8.58 3.04 8.24
CA PHE A 110 9.32 3.77 9.28
C PHE A 110 9.71 2.90 10.47
N ARG A 111 9.04 1.77 10.71
CA ARG A 111 9.38 0.89 11.82
C ARG A 111 10.07 -0.39 11.39
N HIS A 112 9.46 -1.16 10.48
CA HIS A 112 9.97 -2.50 10.20
C HIS A 112 11.06 -2.49 9.14
N TYR A 113 10.85 -1.79 8.03
CA TYR A 113 11.85 -1.65 6.99
C TYR A 113 13.03 -0.80 7.45
N ALA A 114 12.79 0.34 8.11
CA ALA A 114 13.86 1.17 8.64
C ALA A 114 14.81 0.37 9.54
N ALA A 115 14.28 -0.34 10.54
CA ALA A 115 15.06 -1.19 11.44
C ALA A 115 15.78 -2.34 10.71
N ALA A 116 15.09 -3.08 9.84
CA ALA A 116 15.71 -4.16 9.06
C ALA A 116 16.85 -3.65 8.18
N SER A 117 16.65 -2.49 7.53
CA SER A 117 17.66 -1.88 6.66
C SER A 117 18.85 -1.34 7.44
N ASP A 118 18.63 -0.82 8.65
CA ASP A 118 19.69 -0.28 9.50
C ASP A 118 20.55 -1.40 10.08
N LEU A 119 19.92 -2.45 10.60
CA LEU A 119 20.61 -3.66 11.03
C LEU A 119 21.41 -4.30 9.88
N ALA A 120 20.81 -4.44 8.70
CA ALA A 120 21.50 -5.00 7.53
C ALA A 120 22.72 -4.17 7.07
N ARG A 121 22.77 -2.87 7.40
CA ARG A 121 23.92 -2.00 7.10
C ARG A 121 25.00 -2.05 8.18
N ARG A 122 24.62 -2.19 9.45
CA ARG A 122 25.53 -2.04 10.60
C ARG A 122 26.07 -3.37 11.13
N GLU A 123 25.29 -4.43 11.00
CA GLU A 123 25.55 -5.73 11.62
C GLU A 123 26.07 -6.73 10.58
N ARG A 124 26.99 -7.61 11.01
CA ARG A 124 27.53 -8.69 10.18
C ARG A 124 26.71 -9.97 10.32
N PRO A 125 26.62 -10.80 9.26
CA PRO A 125 26.05 -12.14 9.37
C PRO A 125 26.67 -12.91 10.54
N GLY A 126 25.82 -13.55 11.36
CA GLY A 126 26.22 -14.27 12.57
C GLY A 126 26.25 -13.44 13.86
N SER A 127 26.09 -12.10 13.82
CA SER A 127 25.94 -11.32 15.05
C SER A 127 24.57 -11.57 15.70
N PRO A 128 24.44 -11.50 17.04
CA PRO A 128 23.15 -11.65 17.72
C PRO A 128 22.07 -10.68 17.21
N ARG A 129 22.46 -9.44 16.86
CA ARG A 129 21.55 -8.41 16.33
C ARG A 129 21.16 -8.66 14.88
N TYR A 130 22.02 -9.28 14.07
CA TYR A 130 21.68 -9.65 12.71
C TYR A 130 20.48 -10.64 12.67
N ALA A 131 20.35 -11.48 13.70
CA ALA A 131 19.22 -12.40 13.86
C ALA A 131 17.87 -11.71 14.12
N GLU A 132 17.85 -10.39 14.36
CA GLU A 132 16.61 -9.61 14.50
C GLU A 132 16.00 -9.20 13.15
N ILE A 133 16.80 -9.15 12.07
CA ILE A 133 16.33 -8.74 10.73
C ILE A 133 15.14 -9.59 10.24
N PRO A 134 15.17 -10.94 10.32
CA PRO A 134 14.03 -11.79 9.94
C PRO A 134 12.74 -11.46 10.69
N VAL A 135 12.85 -11.05 11.97
CA VAL A 135 11.69 -10.69 12.79
C VAL A 135 10.99 -9.46 12.21
N HIS A 136 11.76 -8.45 11.82
CA HIS A 136 11.24 -7.26 11.17
C HIS A 136 10.65 -7.57 9.78
N LEU A 137 11.32 -8.41 8.98
CA LEU A 137 10.82 -8.83 7.67
C LEU A 137 9.52 -9.64 7.75
N LYS A 138 9.38 -10.51 8.77
CA LYS A 138 8.14 -11.25 9.04
C LYS A 138 7.00 -10.30 9.40
N ARG A 139 7.23 -9.36 10.33
CA ARG A 139 6.22 -8.35 10.72
C ARG A 139 5.80 -7.47 9.54
N LEU A 140 6.77 -7.03 8.74
CA LEU A 140 6.52 -6.29 7.50
C LEU A 140 5.61 -7.09 6.55
N THR A 141 5.93 -8.37 6.29
CA THR A 141 5.14 -9.23 5.41
C THR A 141 3.71 -9.41 5.92
N THR A 142 3.53 -9.62 7.22
CA THR A 142 2.19 -9.69 7.82
C THR A 142 1.41 -8.41 7.62
N LEU A 143 2.02 -7.25 7.84
CA LEU A 143 1.37 -5.96 7.62
C LEU A 143 1.04 -5.73 6.14
N VAL A 144 1.89 -6.15 5.20
CA VAL A 144 1.58 -6.09 3.77
C VAL A 144 0.36 -6.95 3.43
N ARG A 145 0.21 -8.14 4.03
CA ARG A 145 -0.98 -8.99 3.85
C ARG A 145 -2.25 -8.34 4.39
N VAL A 146 -2.19 -7.76 5.59
CA VAL A 146 -3.30 -6.99 6.15
C VAL A 146 -3.65 -5.81 5.24
N ASN A 147 -2.64 -5.11 4.73
CA ASN A 147 -2.82 -3.98 3.84
C ASN A 147 -3.45 -4.38 2.49
N LEU A 148 -3.04 -5.53 1.95
CA LEU A 148 -3.64 -6.10 0.74
C LEU A 148 -5.12 -6.46 0.97
N ALA A 149 -5.46 -7.05 2.12
CA ALA A 149 -6.85 -7.35 2.48
C ALA A 149 -7.70 -6.07 2.59
N LEU A 150 -7.16 -5.02 3.22
CA LEU A 150 -7.81 -3.70 3.26
C LEU A 150 -7.98 -3.11 1.85
N GLY A 151 -7.01 -3.28 0.96
CA GLY A 151 -7.10 -2.83 -0.42
C GLY A 151 -8.19 -3.56 -1.22
N ILE A 152 -8.32 -4.87 -1.02
CA ILE A 152 -9.44 -5.65 -1.59
C ILE A 152 -10.77 -5.15 -1.02
N PHE A 153 -10.84 -4.88 0.29
CA PHE A 153 -12.03 -4.30 0.91
C PHE A 153 -12.39 -2.93 0.32
N VAL A 154 -11.41 -2.06 0.05
CA VAL A 154 -11.62 -0.79 -0.67
C VAL A 154 -12.24 -1.02 -2.05
N LEU A 155 -11.79 -2.02 -2.81
CA LEU A 155 -12.40 -2.34 -4.12
C LEU A 155 -13.85 -2.77 -3.98
N LEU A 156 -14.18 -3.58 -2.97
CA LEU A 156 -15.55 -4.01 -2.69
C LEU A 156 -16.46 -2.82 -2.35
N LEU A 157 -15.98 -1.87 -1.56
CA LEU A 157 -16.72 -0.65 -1.24
C LEU A 157 -16.98 0.21 -2.48
N VAL A 158 -16.02 0.28 -3.40
CA VAL A 158 -16.18 1.00 -4.67
C VAL A 158 -17.23 0.32 -5.54
N ASP A 159 -17.15 -0.99 -5.76
CA ASP A 159 -18.13 -1.73 -6.55
C ASP A 159 -19.54 -1.57 -5.97
N LEU A 160 -19.70 -1.71 -4.65
CA LEU A 160 -21.00 -1.56 -4.00
C LEU A 160 -21.57 -0.13 -4.17
N ALA A 161 -20.71 0.89 -4.07
CA ALA A 161 -21.12 2.29 -4.24
C ALA A 161 -21.48 2.64 -5.69
N LEU A 162 -20.93 1.94 -6.67
CA LEU A 162 -21.29 2.15 -8.08
C LEU A 162 -22.65 1.52 -8.45
N ARG A 163 -23.17 0.63 -7.60
CA ARG A 163 -24.48 -0.04 -7.78
C ARG A 163 -25.63 0.66 -7.05
N THR A 164 -25.37 1.76 -6.34
CA THR A 164 -26.38 2.56 -5.62
C THR A 164 -26.76 3.79 -6.42
#